data_AF-A0A257YVA5-F1
#
_entry.id   AF-A0A257YVA5-F1
#
_cell.length_a   1.000
_cell.length_b   1.000
_cell.length_c   1.000
_cell.angle_alpha   90.00
_cell.angle_beta   90.00
_cell.angle_gamma   90.00
#
_symmetry.space_group_name_H-M   'P 1'
#
loop_
_entity.id
_entity.type
_entity.pdbx_description
1 polymer ?
#
loop_
_entity_poly.entity_id
_entity_poly.type
_entity_poly.pdbx_seq_one_letter_code
_entity_poly.pdbx_strand_id
1 'polypeptide(L)'
;GAGTKAVRVECRIPGSDVNPYLACAALLAAGLDGIERKLPLEPEMTGDMYSAKGIREIPHTLREAASLMNGSTMLRGAFGDEVIDHYHHAAQWEISETDRVVTDFERERLLERA
;
A
#
# COMPACT_ATOMS: atom_id res chain seq x y z
N GLY A 1 20.46 2.18 -17.51
CA GLY A 1 20.70 0.85 -16.94
C GLY A 1 21.92 0.89 -16.05
N ALA A 2 22.39 -0.24 -15.52
CA ALA A 2 23.59 -0.29 -14.68
C ALA A 2 24.76 0.45 -15.33
N GLY A 3 25.45 1.31 -14.57
CA GLY A 3 26.53 2.16 -15.08
C GLY A 3 26.11 3.44 -15.82
N THR A 4 24.83 3.80 -15.85
CA THR A 4 24.37 5.06 -16.47
C THR A 4 23.81 6.04 -15.45
N LYS A 5 23.70 7.33 -15.82
CA LYS A 5 23.04 8.36 -15.01
C LYS A 5 21.51 8.20 -14.89
N ALA A 6 20.94 7.17 -15.53
CA ALA A 6 19.50 6.93 -15.58
C ALA A 6 19.08 5.67 -14.81
N VAL A 7 19.96 5.12 -13.96
CA VAL A 7 19.60 4.05 -13.02
C VAL A 7 18.52 4.56 -12.07
N ARG A 8 17.41 3.84 -11.98
CA ARG A 8 16.29 4.16 -11.10
C ARG A 8 15.54 2.89 -10.72
N VAL A 9 14.83 2.95 -9.60
CA VAL A 9 13.82 1.98 -9.20
C VAL A 9 12.45 2.58 -9.52
N GLU A 10 11.58 1.80 -10.15
CA GLU A 10 10.20 2.20 -10.46
C GLU A 10 9.25 1.41 -9.57
N CYS A 11 8.56 2.09 -8.65
CA CYS A 11 7.48 1.50 -7.86
C CYS A 11 6.14 1.81 -8.52
N ARG A 12 5.42 0.77 -8.94
CA ARG A 12 4.16 0.89 -9.70
C ARG A 12 2.91 0.63 -8.85
N ILE A 13 3.06 0.63 -7.52
CA ILE A 13 1.99 0.33 -6.56
C ILE A 13 1.05 1.54 -6.36
N PRO A 14 1.55 2.78 -6.15
CA PRO A 14 0.66 3.91 -5.87
C PRO A 14 -0.21 4.27 -7.09
N GLY A 15 -1.50 4.49 -6.85
CA GLY A 15 -2.45 5.03 -7.82
C GLY A 15 -2.41 6.56 -7.92
N SER A 16 -3.26 7.15 -8.76
CA SER A 16 -3.36 8.62 -8.92
C SER A 16 -4.13 9.33 -7.79
N ASP A 17 -4.77 8.55 -6.92
CA ASP A 17 -5.56 8.94 -5.76
C ASP A 17 -4.70 9.28 -4.52
N VAL A 18 -3.41 8.91 -4.53
CA VAL A 18 -2.52 9.15 -3.39
C VAL A 18 -2.08 10.62 -3.29
N ASN A 19 -1.79 11.05 -2.06
CA ASN A 19 -1.06 12.30 -1.85
C ASN A 19 0.40 12.12 -2.34
N PRO A 20 0.86 12.85 -3.37
CA PRO A 20 2.18 12.63 -3.97
C PRO A 20 3.33 12.92 -3.00
N TYR A 21 3.13 13.82 -2.03
CA TYR A 21 4.14 14.13 -1.03
C TYR A 21 4.35 12.94 -0.08
N LEU A 22 3.25 12.34 0.41
CA LEU A 22 3.32 11.17 1.29
C LEU A 22 3.85 9.95 0.56
N ALA A 23 3.43 9.74 -0.70
CA ALA A 23 3.92 8.62 -1.50
C ALA A 23 5.45 8.71 -1.71
N CYS A 24 5.96 9.88 -2.10
CA CYS A 24 7.41 10.10 -2.24
C CYS A 24 8.15 9.95 -0.91
N ALA A 25 7.62 10.50 0.18
CA ALA A 25 8.22 10.38 1.51
C ALA A 25 8.27 8.91 1.98
N ALA A 26 7.20 8.14 1.76
CA ALA A 26 7.13 6.75 2.19
C ALA A 26 8.09 5.85 1.40
N LEU A 27 8.19 6.07 0.08
CA LEU A 27 9.15 5.35 -0.76
C LEU A 27 10.59 5.68 -0.38
N LEU A 28 10.89 6.94 -0.09
CA LEU A 28 12.21 7.36 0.37
C LEU A 28 12.53 6.74 1.74
N ALA A 29 11.60 6.81 2.70
CA ALA A 29 11.76 6.24 4.03
C ALA A 29 12.01 4.72 3.98
N ALA A 30 11.22 3.97 3.21
CA ALA A 30 11.40 2.54 3.05
C ALA A 30 12.75 2.19 2.39
N GLY A 31 13.17 2.97 1.40
CA GLY A 31 14.48 2.81 0.76
C GLY A 31 15.64 3.05 1.72
N LEU A 32 15.55 4.12 2.53
CA LEU A 32 16.56 4.44 3.54
C LEU A 32 16.62 3.37 4.65
N ASP A 33 15.48 2.93 5.18
CA ASP A 33 15.42 1.86 6.20
C ASP A 33 16.10 0.57 5.69
N GLY A 34 15.83 0.19 4.44
CA GLY A 34 16.46 -0.96 3.79
C GLY A 34 17.99 -0.83 3.67
N ILE A 35 18.49 0.35 3.29
CA ILE A 35 19.92 0.63 3.16
C ILE A 35 20.60 0.62 4.54
N GLU A 36 20.05 1.34 5.51
CA GLU A 36 20.61 1.50 6.86
C GLU A 36 20.70 0.16 7.58
N ARG A 37 19.65 -0.65 7.47
CA ARG A 37 19.56 -1.98 8.11
C ARG A 37 20.19 -3.08 7.27
N LYS A 38 20.69 -2.75 6.07
CA LYS A 38 21.27 -3.70 5.10
C LYS A 38 20.36 -4.90 4.86
N LEU A 39 19.07 -4.64 4.64
CA LEU A 39 18.11 -5.71 4.44
C LEU A 39 18.46 -6.52 3.18
N PRO A 40 18.39 -7.86 3.25
CA PRO A 40 18.61 -8.68 2.07
C PRO A 40 17.49 -8.44 1.06
N LEU A 41 17.86 -8.30 -0.21
CA LEU A 41 16.89 -8.29 -1.30
C LEU A 41 16.38 -9.71 -1.53
N GLU A 42 15.08 -9.83 -1.76
CA GLU A 42 14.49 -11.08 -2.25
C GLU A 42 14.98 -11.36 -3.68
N PRO A 43 14.97 -12.63 -4.12
CA PRO A 43 15.30 -12.97 -5.51
C PRO A 43 14.42 -12.20 -6.50
N GLU A 44 15.00 -11.79 -7.63
CA GLU A 44 14.25 -11.20 -8.73
C GLU A 44 13.17 -12.18 -9.21
N MET A 45 11.95 -11.68 -9.37
CA MET A 45 10.87 -12.43 -9.96
C MET A 45 10.76 -12.11 -11.46
N THR A 46 10.80 -13.14 -12.29
CA THR A 46 10.75 -13.02 -13.74
C THR A 46 9.55 -13.77 -14.33
N GLY A 47 8.91 -13.21 -15.36
CA GLY A 47 7.80 -13.85 -16.07
C GLY A 47 6.44 -13.21 -15.74
N ASP A 48 5.36 -13.98 -15.97
CA ASP A 48 4.00 -13.52 -15.71
C ASP A 48 3.63 -13.64 -14.22
N MET A 49 3.53 -12.50 -13.55
CA MET A 49 3.18 -12.42 -12.15
C MET A 49 1.72 -12.78 -11.87
N TYR A 50 0.80 -12.63 -12.83
CA TYR A 50 -0.62 -12.96 -12.61
C TYR A 50 -0.87 -14.46 -12.44
N SER A 51 0.06 -15.28 -12.95
CA SER A 51 0.00 -16.75 -12.86
C SER A 51 0.86 -17.31 -11.71
N ALA A 52 1.62 -16.47 -11.02
CA ALA A 52 2.51 -16.89 -9.93
C ALA A 52 1.70 -17.30 -8.69
N LYS A 53 2.19 -18.32 -7.96
CA LYS A 53 1.54 -18.85 -6.76
C LYS A 53 2.50 -18.80 -5.57
N GLY A 54 1.95 -18.59 -4.38
CA GLY A 54 2.73 -18.59 -3.12
C GLY A 54 3.66 -17.38 -2.99
N ILE A 55 3.36 -16.28 -3.68
CA ILE A 55 4.11 -15.04 -3.58
C ILE A 55 3.53 -14.15 -2.49
N ARG A 56 4.38 -13.29 -1.89
CA ARG A 56 3.88 -12.26 -0.98
C ARG A 56 3.08 -11.25 -1.78
N GLU A 57 1.87 -10.99 -1.32
CA GLU A 57 0.97 -10.00 -1.93
C GLU A 57 0.91 -8.73 -1.08
N ILE A 58 0.54 -7.63 -1.74
CA ILE A 58 0.18 -6.39 -1.06
C ILE A 58 -1.24 -6.52 -0.48
N PRO A 59 -1.61 -5.66 0.49
CA PRO A 59 -2.97 -5.65 1.03
C PRO A 59 -4.00 -5.41 -0.08
N HIS A 60 -5.11 -6.14 -0.05
CA HIS A 60 -6.15 -6.07 -1.08
C HIS A 60 -7.21 -5.02 -0.81
N THR A 61 -7.24 -4.50 0.41
CA THR A 61 -8.24 -3.53 0.86
C THR A 61 -7.60 -2.40 1.64
N LEU A 62 -8.25 -1.23 1.64
CA LEU A 62 -7.86 -0.11 2.48
C LEU A 62 -7.84 -0.51 3.97
N ARG A 63 -8.75 -1.41 4.40
CA ARG A 63 -8.81 -1.91 5.77
C ARG A 63 -7.55 -2.66 6.18
N GLU A 64 -7.08 -3.59 5.35
CA GLU A 64 -5.84 -4.32 5.61
C GLU A 64 -4.62 -3.40 5.56
N ALA A 65 -4.55 -2.53 4.55
CA ALA A 65 -3.45 -1.57 4.40
C ALA A 65 -3.35 -0.62 5.61
N ALA A 66 -4.48 -0.07 6.07
CA ALA A 66 -4.55 0.81 7.23
C ALA A 66 -4.11 0.09 8.52
N SER A 67 -4.55 -1.16 8.73
CA SER A 67 -4.14 -1.96 9.88
C SER A 67 -2.64 -2.22 9.90
N LEU A 68 -2.05 -2.57 8.76
CA LEU A 68 -0.61 -2.82 8.64
C LEU A 68 0.21 -1.54 8.82
N MET A 69 -0.24 -0.42 8.25
CA MET A 69 0.39 0.89 8.44
C MET A 69 0.40 1.27 9.92
N ASN A 70 -0.73 1.13 10.61
CA ASN A 70 -0.87 1.49 12.02
C ASN A 70 0.06 0.69 12.94
N GLY A 71 0.29 -0.59 12.62
CA GLY A 71 1.22 -1.47 13.35
C GLY A 71 2.69 -1.33 12.95
N SER A 72 3.03 -0.51 11.96
CA SER A 72 4.38 -0.43 11.40
C SER A 72 5.29 0.46 12.24
N THR A 73 6.23 -0.16 12.96
CA THR A 73 7.28 0.58 13.68
C THR A 73 8.19 1.38 12.75
N MET A 74 8.41 0.89 11.53
CA MET A 74 9.21 1.59 10.52
C MET A 74 8.52 2.88 10.08
N LEU A 75 7.22 2.83 9.73
CA LEU A 75 6.48 4.02 9.31
C LEU A 75 6.30 5.00 10.47
N ARG A 76 6.09 4.51 11.69
CA ARG A 76 6.07 5.38 12.90
C ARG A 76 7.41 6.06 13.15
N GLY A 77 8.53 5.37 12.94
CA GLY A 77 9.86 5.97 13.01
C GLY A 77 10.10 7.05 11.94
N ALA A 78 9.55 6.85 10.74
CA ALA A 78 9.75 7.77 9.61
C ALA A 78 8.82 9.01 9.65
N PHE A 79 7.56 8.83 10.03
CA PHE A 79 6.52 9.87 9.97
C PHE A 79 6.12 10.43 11.34
N GLY A 80 6.42 9.72 12.42
CA GLY A 80 5.93 10.03 13.77
C GLY A 80 4.56 9.43 14.05
N ASP A 81 4.29 9.17 15.33
CA ASP A 81 3.05 8.53 15.78
C ASP A 81 1.80 9.35 15.41
N GLU A 82 1.84 10.67 15.61
CA GLU A 82 0.70 11.54 15.32
C GLU A 82 0.27 11.50 13.86
N VAL A 83 1.23 11.42 12.93
CA VAL A 83 0.94 11.34 11.49
C VAL A 83 0.32 10.00 11.15
N ILE A 84 0.88 8.90 11.65
CA ILE A 84 0.34 7.55 11.41
C ILE A 84 -1.06 7.42 12.00
N ASP A 85 -1.26 7.91 13.22
CA ASP A 85 -2.56 7.85 13.90
C ASP A 85 -3.62 8.69 13.17
N HIS A 86 -3.25 9.88 12.68
CA HIS A 86 -4.13 10.74 11.89
C HIS A 86 -4.59 10.06 10.60
N TYR A 87 -3.67 9.54 9.79
CA TYR A 87 -4.01 8.89 8.53
C TYR A 87 -4.71 7.54 8.73
N HIS A 88 -4.38 6.81 9.80
CA HIS A 88 -5.15 5.62 10.18
C HIS A 88 -6.59 5.99 10.50
N HIS A 89 -6.82 7.05 11.29
CA HIS A 89 -8.18 7.51 11.61
C HIS A 89 -8.95 7.94 10.36
N ALA A 90 -8.31 8.69 9.44
CA ALA A 90 -8.92 9.08 8.17
C ALA A 90 -9.34 7.86 7.33
N ALA A 91 -8.49 6.83 7.24
CA ALA A 91 -8.83 5.58 6.56
C ALA A 91 -10.00 4.85 7.24
N GLN A 92 -10.02 4.78 8.57
CA GLN A 92 -11.14 4.17 9.30
C GLN A 92 -12.47 4.90 9.04
N TRP A 93 -12.44 6.23 8.91
CA TRP A 93 -13.62 7.00 8.54
C TRP A 93 -14.15 6.64 7.15
N GLU A 94 -13.28 6.64 6.13
CA GLU A 94 -13.65 6.28 4.76
C GLU A 94 -14.21 4.85 4.66
N ILE A 95 -13.57 3.91 5.37
CA ILE A 95 -14.04 2.54 5.48
C ILE A 95 -15.45 2.51 6.10
N SER A 96 -15.67 3.24 7.19
CA SER A 96 -16.97 3.26 7.88
C SER A 96 -18.09 3.85 7.03
N GLU A 97 -17.77 4.84 6.18
CA GLU A 97 -18.74 5.43 5.26
C GLU A 97 -19.04 4.48 4.10
N THR A 98 -18.03 3.77 3.59
CA THR A 98 -18.21 2.75 2.55
C THR A 98 -19.07 1.59 3.06
N ASP A 99 -18.83 1.11 4.27
CA ASP A 99 -19.59 0.01 4.90
C ASP A 99 -21.09 0.33 5.10
N ARG A 100 -21.47 1.62 5.11
CA ARG A 100 -22.86 2.07 5.24
C ARG A 100 -23.63 2.05 3.93
N VAL A 101 -22.94 1.97 2.80
CA VAL A 101 -23.53 2.08 1.47
C VAL A 101 -23.90 0.70 0.95
N VAL A 102 -25.17 0.53 0.56
CA VAL A 102 -25.58 -0.63 -0.27
C VAL A 102 -25.31 -0.27 -1.72
N THR A 103 -24.36 -0.96 -2.34
CA THR A 103 -23.95 -0.71 -3.72
C THR A 103 -25.00 -1.19 -4.72
N ASP A 104 -25.02 -0.60 -5.92
CA ASP A 104 -25.94 -1.04 -6.97
C ASP A 104 -25.68 -2.51 -7.37
N PHE A 105 -24.42 -2.96 -7.35
CA PHE A 105 -24.08 -4.37 -7.55
C PHE A 105 -24.75 -5.29 -6.53
N GLU A 106 -24.75 -4.92 -5.24
CA GLU A 106 -25.44 -5.70 -4.21
C GLU A 106 -26.95 -5.69 -4.41
N ARG A 107 -27.53 -4.56 -4.84
CA ARG A 107 -28.96 -4.45 -5.14
C ARG A 107 -29.34 -5.35 -6.32
N GLU A 108 -28.67 -5.24 -7.45
CA GLU A 108 -28.91 -6.08 -8.64
C GLU A 108 -28.73 -7.56 -8.31
N ARG A 109 -27.67 -7.93 -7.58
CA ARG A 109 -27.39 -9.34 -7.25
C ARG A 109 -28.42 -9.94 -6.28
N LEU A 110 -28.87 -9.19 -5.28
CA LEU A 110 -29.67 -9.71 -4.17
C LEU A 110 -31.18 -9.42 -4.28
N LEU A 111 -31.58 -8.34 -4.96
CA LEU A 111 -33.00 -7.95 -5.10
C LEU A 111 -33.62 -8.36 -6.45
N GLU A 112 -32.88 -8.33 -7.57
CA GLU A 112 -33.47 -8.63 -8.91
C GLU A 112 -33.59 -10.13 -9.21
N ARG A 113 -33.11 -11.00 -8.31
CA ARG A 113 -33.29 -12.46 -8.39
C ARG A 113 -34.47 -12.97 -7.54
N ALA A 114 -35.26 -12.09 -6.95
CA ALA A 114 -36.46 -12.41 -6.16
C ALA A 114 -37.75 -12.34 -6.99
#